data_AF-A0A5P9F1B8-F1
#
_entry.id   AF-A0A5P9F1B8-F1
#
_cell.length_a   1.000
_cell.length_b   1.000
_cell.length_c   1.000
_cell.angle_alpha   90.00
_cell.angle_beta   90.00
_cell.angle_gamma   90.00
#
_symmetry.space_group_name_H-M   'P 1'
#
loop_
_entity.id
_entity.type
_entity.pdbx_description
1 polymer ?
#
loop_
_entity_poly.entity_id
_entity_poly.type
_entity_poly.pdbx_seq_one_letter_code
_entity_poly.pdbx_strand_id
1 'polypeptide(L)'
;MGFGGISIWQLLIILVIVLLLFGTKRLKNLGGDLGGALKGFRKAVKDDDKDEDKDKDPERLQHDEEEKPKQGSASKEKDKQSQDK
;
A
#
# COMPACT_ATOMS: atom_id res chain seq x y z
N MET A 1 3.95 -24.45 27.64
CA MET A 1 4.97 -24.27 26.58
C MET A 1 4.46 -23.24 25.58
N GLY A 2 4.39 -21.98 26.00
CA GLY A 2 3.83 -20.90 25.17
C GLY A 2 4.93 -20.19 24.38
N PHE A 3 4.51 -19.47 23.34
CA PHE A 3 5.30 -18.66 22.40
C PHE A 3 6.25 -17.59 23.02
N GLY A 4 6.49 -17.59 24.34
CA GLY A 4 7.34 -16.63 25.05
C GLY A 4 8.84 -16.74 24.76
N GLY A 5 9.27 -17.68 23.91
CA GLY A 5 10.64 -17.78 23.40
C GLY A 5 10.83 -17.23 21.98
N ILE A 6 9.75 -16.85 21.29
CA ILE A 6 9.86 -16.21 19.97
C ILE A 6 10.20 -14.75 20.21
N SER A 7 11.49 -14.42 20.28
CA SER A 7 11.89 -13.03 20.33
C SER A 7 11.57 -12.35 18.99
N ILE A 8 11.28 -11.05 19.08
CA ILE A 8 10.94 -10.21 17.93
C ILE A 8 12.03 -10.28 16.85
N TRP A 9 13.28 -10.50 17.26
CA TRP A 9 14.44 -10.69 16.38
C TRP A 9 14.32 -11.90 15.44
N GLN A 10 13.78 -13.01 15.91
CA GLN A 10 13.57 -14.23 15.12
C GLN A 10 12.46 -14.00 14.10
N LEU A 11 11.38 -13.32 14.49
CA LEU A 11 10.30 -12.95 13.56
C LEU A 11 10.80 -12.04 12.44
N LEU A 12 11.69 -11.08 12.73
CA LEU A 12 12.31 -10.24 11.70
C LEU A 12 13.15 -11.06 10.71
N ILE A 13 13.97 -12.00 11.20
CA ILE A 13 14.74 -12.90 10.32
C ILE A 13 13.81 -13.70 9.40
N ILE A 14 12.72 -14.26 9.94
CA ILE A 14 11.76 -15.05 9.18
C ILE A 14 11.05 -14.19 8.14
N LEU A 15 10.66 -12.97 8.51
CA LEU A 15 10.02 -12.01 7.60
C LEU A 15 10.91 -11.69 6.39
N VAL A 16 12.21 -11.50 6.60
CA VAL A 16 13.17 -11.26 5.51
C VAL A 16 13.24 -12.45 4.56
N ILE A 17 13.28 -13.69 5.09
CA ILE A 17 13.29 -14.90 4.25
C ILE A 17 12.00 -15.00 3.42
N VAL A 18 10.84 -14.78 4.04
CA VAL A 18 9.55 -14.78 3.34
C VAL A 18 9.52 -13.71 2.24
N LEU A 19 10.01 -12.51 2.52
CA LEU A 19 10.11 -11.43 1.53
C LEU A 19 11.01 -11.78 0.33
N LEU A 20 12.09 -12.53 0.56
CA LEU A 20 12.98 -13.00 -0.51
C LEU A 20 12.32 -14.11 -1.35
N LEU A 21 11.61 -15.05 -0.71
CA LEU A 21 10.92 -16.15 -1.41
C LEU A 21 9.75 -15.68 -2.25
N PHE A 22 8.89 -14.83 -1.67
CA PHE A 22 7.69 -14.33 -2.35
C PHE A 22 7.99 -13.10 -3.22
N GLY A 23 9.09 -12.40 -2.94
CA GLY A 23 9.45 -11.12 -3.56
C GLY A 23 8.58 -9.96 -3.05
N THR A 24 9.17 -8.76 -2.96
CA THR A 24 8.47 -7.55 -2.51
C THR A 24 7.31 -7.15 -3.42
N LYS A 25 7.34 -7.54 -4.71
CA LYS A 25 6.30 -7.20 -5.69
C LYS A 25 4.98 -7.91 -5.42
N ARG A 26 5.02 -9.19 -5.04
CA ARG A 26 3.81 -9.95 -4.66
C ARG A 26 3.28 -9.49 -3.32
N LEU A 27 4.17 -9.25 -2.35
CA LEU A 27 3.76 -8.77 -1.03
C LEU A 27 3.18 -7.35 -1.06
N LYS A 28 3.66 -6.47 -1.96
CA LYS A 28 3.07 -5.13 -2.15
C LYS A 28 1.68 -5.19 -2.78
N ASN A 29 1.48 -6.02 -3.81
CA ASN A 29 0.16 -6.16 -4.42
C ASN A 29 -0.86 -6.73 -3.42
N LEU A 30 -0.52 -7.83 -2.75
CA LEU A 30 -1.42 -8.47 -1.78
C LEU A 30 -1.57 -7.67 -0.48
N GLY A 31 -0.48 -7.04 -0.03
CA GLY A 31 -0.46 -6.20 1.16
C GLY A 31 -1.16 -4.86 0.97
N GLY A 32 -1.26 -4.34 -0.26
CA GLY A 32 -2.07 -3.18 -0.57
C GLY A 32 -3.57 -3.45 -0.36
N ASP A 33 -4.06 -4.57 -0.90
CA ASP A 33 -5.47 -4.97 -0.78
C ASP A 33 -5.84 -5.30 0.68
N LEU A 34 -5.02 -6.14 1.33
CA LEU A 34 -5.24 -6.52 2.73
C LEU A 34 -5.02 -5.34 3.69
N GLY A 35 -4.02 -4.50 3.41
CA GLY A 35 -3.72 -3.31 4.21
C GLY A 35 -4.81 -2.26 4.11
N GLY A 36 -5.42 -2.08 2.93
CA GLY A 36 -6.57 -1.21 2.74
C GLY A 36 -7.78 -1.66 3.56
N ALA A 37 -8.13 -2.95 3.48
CA ALA A 37 -9.21 -3.53 4.26
C ALA A 37 -8.96 -3.42 5.78
N LEU A 38 -7.73 -3.73 6.23
CA LEU A 38 -7.37 -3.67 7.64
C LEU A 38 -7.29 -2.21 8.16
N LYS A 39 -6.91 -1.24 7.32
CA LYS A 39 -6.90 0.19 7.66
C LYS A 39 -8.32 0.72 7.88
N GLY A 40 -9.27 0.34 7.04
CA GLY A 40 -10.70 0.66 7.22
C GLY A 40 -11.24 0.05 8.51
N PHE A 41 -10.95 -1.23 8.76
CA PHE A 41 -11.32 -1.91 10.00
C PHE A 41 -10.72 -1.23 11.24
N ARG A 42 -9.43 -0.90 11.22
CA ARG A 42 -8.76 -0.24 12.35
C ARG A 42 -9.30 1.17 12.60
N LYS A 43 -9.76 1.86 11.55
CA LYS A 43 -10.38 3.18 11.68
C LYS A 43 -11.79 3.08 12.25
N ALA A 44 -12.62 2.17 11.75
CA ALA A 44 -13.97 1.92 12.28
C ALA A 44 -13.94 1.51 13.77
N VAL A 45 -13.05 0.58 14.15
CA VAL A 45 -12.88 0.15 15.55
C VAL A 45 -12.36 1.29 16.43
N LYS A 46 -11.56 2.21 15.88
CA LYS A 46 -10.99 3.33 16.64
C LYS A 46 -11.93 4.53 16.72
N ASP A 47 -12.84 4.72 15.75
CA ASP A 47 -13.91 5.70 15.82
C ASP A 47 -14.98 5.27 16.84
N ASP A 48 -15.33 3.98 16.89
CA ASP A 48 -16.24 3.40 17.90
C ASP A 48 -15.69 3.58 19.34
N ASP A 49 -14.38 3.44 19.53
CA ASP A 49 -13.67 3.69 20.80
C ASP A 49 -13.53 5.21 21.13
N LYS A 50 -13.71 6.09 20.13
CA LYS A 50 -13.59 7.56 20.25
C LYS A 50 -14.93 8.26 20.41
N ASP A 51 -16.05 7.59 20.17
CA ASP A 51 -17.39 8.12 20.41
C ASP A 51 -17.70 8.33 21.90
N GLU A 52 -16.84 7.85 22.82
CA GLU A 52 -16.87 8.23 24.24
C GLU A 52 -16.12 9.54 24.55
N ASP A 53 -15.32 10.10 23.61
CA ASP A 53 -14.50 11.29 23.87
C ASP A 53 -14.29 12.17 22.59
N LYS A 54 -15.31 12.98 22.31
CA LYS A 54 -15.28 14.29 21.61
C LYS A 54 -15.35 14.35 20.09
N ASP A 55 -16.48 14.93 19.66
CA ASP A 55 -16.61 16.02 18.69
C ASP A 55 -15.33 16.86 18.44
N LYS A 56 -14.41 16.39 17.58
CA LYS A 56 -13.44 17.26 16.86
C LYS A 56 -13.08 16.66 15.51
N ASP A 57 -13.82 17.09 14.51
CA ASP A 57 -13.37 17.16 13.12
C ASP A 57 -12.07 17.98 13.03
N PRO A 58 -11.10 17.51 12.23
CA PRO A 58 -10.73 18.32 11.08
C PRO A 58 -10.55 17.44 9.83
N GLU A 59 -11.40 17.68 8.86
CA GLU A 59 -11.03 18.03 7.49
C GLU A 59 -9.63 17.54 7.06
N ARG A 60 -9.58 16.36 6.43
CA ARG A 60 -8.51 15.98 5.50
C ARG A 60 -9.10 15.61 4.16
N LEU A 61 -9.46 16.66 3.42
CA LEU A 61 -9.35 16.73 1.97
C LEU A 61 -7.89 16.50 1.55
N GLN A 62 -7.62 15.40 0.86
CA GLN A 62 -6.50 15.19 -0.07
C GLN A 62 -7.08 14.25 -1.14
N HIS A 63 -7.66 14.74 -2.25
CA HIS A 63 -6.95 15.21 -3.44
C HIS A 63 -5.62 14.49 -3.66
N ASP A 64 -5.69 13.40 -4.41
CA ASP A 64 -4.62 12.93 -5.28
C ASP A 64 -5.29 12.16 -6.43
N GLU A 65 -5.72 12.94 -7.43
CA GLU A 65 -6.00 12.47 -8.78
C GLU A 65 -5.00 13.18 -9.70
N GLU A 66 -3.88 12.52 -9.99
CA GLU A 66 -2.92 12.69 -11.11
C GLU A 66 -1.71 11.79 -10.75
N GLU A 67 -1.12 10.92 -11.55
CA GLU A 67 -0.90 10.87 -12.98
C GLU A 67 -0.49 9.42 -13.38
N LYS A 68 -1.03 8.95 -14.51
CA LYS A 68 -0.45 8.08 -15.55
C LYS A 68 0.44 6.86 -15.17
N PRO A 69 0.10 5.65 -15.67
CA PRO A 69 1.01 4.52 -15.64
C PRO A 69 2.17 4.79 -16.63
N LYS A 70 3.40 4.83 -16.12
CA LYS A 70 4.59 4.79 -16.98
C LYS A 70 4.64 3.44 -17.69
N GLN A 71 4.21 3.49 -18.94
CA GLN A 71 4.40 2.51 -19.99
C GLN A 71 5.83 1.95 -19.97
N GLY A 72 5.95 0.66 -19.69
CA GLY A 72 6.99 -0.16 -20.29
C GLY A 72 6.47 -0.65 -21.63
N SER A 73 6.65 0.14 -22.69
CA SER A 73 6.42 -0.28 -24.07
C SER A 73 7.70 -0.06 -24.88
N ALA A 74 8.45 -1.14 -25.02
CA ALA A 74 9.30 -1.33 -26.18
C ALA A 74 8.43 -1.28 -27.46
N SER A 75 9.06 -0.82 -28.55
CA SER A 75 8.72 -1.05 -29.96
C SER A 75 8.18 0.16 -30.75
N LYS A 76 9.07 0.64 -31.65
CA LYS A 76 8.83 1.01 -33.07
C LYS A 76 8.07 2.32 -33.36
N GLU A 77 8.73 3.40 -33.78
CA GLU A 77 9.28 3.69 -35.13
C GLU A 77 8.19 3.86 -36.22
N LYS A 78 8.26 4.99 -36.96
CA LYS A 78 7.33 5.59 -37.96
C LYS A 78 6.14 6.35 -37.36
N ASP A 79 5.70 7.52 -37.84
CA ASP A 79 5.85 8.18 -39.14
C ASP A 79 5.58 9.71 -38.98
N LYS A 80 6.37 10.52 -39.68
CA LYS A 80 6.19 11.90 -40.17
C LYS A 80 5.19 12.85 -39.48
N GLN A 81 5.76 13.87 -38.84
CA GLN A 81 5.15 15.18 -38.57
C GLN A 81 5.00 16.00 -39.86
N SER A 82 3.78 16.52 -40.04
CA SER A 82 3.29 17.51 -41.01
C SER A 82 4.29 18.66 -41.28
N GLN A 83 4.49 19.13 -42.52
CA GLN A 83 3.65 20.12 -43.22
C GLN A 83 3.03 21.16 -42.27
N ASP A 84 3.59 22.37 -42.24
CA ASP A 84 3.20 23.48 -43.14
C ASP A 84 1.84 24.07 -42.76
N LYS A 85 1.86 24.97 -41.77
CA LYS A 85 1.42 26.37 -41.90
C LYS A 85 1.56 27.13 -40.60
#